data_AF-A0A3D2V1I0-F1
#
_entry.id   AF-A0A3D2V1I0-F1
#
_cell.length_a   1.000
_cell.length_b   1.000
_cell.length_c   1.000
_cell.angle_alpha   90.00
_cell.angle_beta   90.00
_cell.angle_gamma   90.00
#
_symmetry.space_group_name_H-M   'P 1'
#
loop_
_entity.id
_entity.type
_entity.pdbx_description
1 polymer ?
#
loop_
_entity_poly.entity_id
_entity_poly.type
_entity_poly.pdbx_seq_one_letter_code
_entity_poly.pdbx_strand_id
1 'polypeptide(L)'
;MRRPYSFAVLLLVGLASVQPAWAGRSVKAKSDPLEGWTTKSPRDEIAPDFSINRRGGPAKNGSLVISADTREGLFGWWEKSFDVSGGDFYQFSALYKSTGLEQTRRVIVPRILWRDENGSKVSHDEISYPSYRPGTRPTAEPEFPVHEETLKGGWIRVSGLYRVPSSAVSGIVELS
;
A
#
# COMPACT_ATOMS: atom_id res chain seq x y z
N MET A 1 -18.18 35.31 1.21
CA MET A 1 -17.92 34.52 2.44
C MET A 1 -17.59 33.08 2.05
N ARG A 2 -16.32 32.70 2.05
CA ARG A 2 -15.89 31.31 1.83
C ARG A 2 -15.80 30.63 3.20
N ARG A 3 -16.56 29.55 3.40
CA ARG A 3 -16.44 28.70 4.60
C ARG A 3 -15.03 28.10 4.64
N PRO A 4 -14.34 28.05 5.79
CA PRO A 4 -13.10 27.31 5.89
C PRO A 4 -13.46 25.82 5.80
N TYR A 5 -13.09 25.19 4.68
CA TYR A 5 -13.15 23.74 4.59
C TYR A 5 -11.99 23.18 5.42
N SER A 6 -12.30 22.69 6.62
CA SER A 6 -11.42 21.77 7.33
C SER A 6 -11.53 20.42 6.63
N PHE A 7 -10.66 20.17 5.66
CA PHE A 7 -10.52 18.84 5.08
C PHE A 7 -9.70 18.02 6.06
N ALA A 8 -10.30 16.99 6.64
CA ALA A 8 -9.59 15.97 7.40
C ALA A 8 -9.54 14.74 6.51
N VAL A 9 -8.37 14.48 5.94
CA VAL A 9 -8.11 13.19 5.30
C VAL A 9 -7.88 12.19 6.43
N LEU A 10 -8.60 11.08 6.38
CA LEU A 10 -8.25 9.88 7.12
C LEU A 10 -7.98 8.87 6.03
N LEU A 11 -6.73 8.50 5.81
CA LEU A 11 -6.44 7.14 5.37
C LEU A 11 -6.48 6.27 6.62
N LEU A 12 -6.95 5.03 6.53
CA LEU A 12 -6.96 4.12 7.66
C LEU A 12 -6.64 2.74 7.14
N VAL A 13 -5.43 2.23 7.37
CA VAL A 13 -5.06 0.90 6.85
C VAL A 13 -5.50 -0.18 7.84
N GLY A 14 -6.33 -1.12 7.38
CA GLY A 14 -6.50 -2.43 7.99
C GLY A 14 -5.60 -3.46 7.30
N LEU A 15 -4.77 -4.14 8.10
CA LEU A 15 -3.87 -5.28 7.79
C LEU A 15 -3.48 -5.45 6.31
N ALA A 16 -2.26 -5.03 5.95
CA ALA A 16 -1.55 -5.66 4.84
C ALA A 16 -1.01 -7.02 5.32
N SER A 17 -1.72 -8.10 4.98
CA SER A 17 -1.21 -9.46 5.16
C SER A 17 -0.79 -10.01 3.81
N VAL A 18 0.51 -10.27 3.67
CA VAL A 18 1.11 -11.03 2.57
C VAL A 18 1.19 -12.48 3.04
N GLN A 19 0.36 -13.37 2.48
CA GLN A 19 0.37 -14.79 2.80
C GLN A 19 0.56 -15.63 1.54
N PRO A 20 1.40 -16.69 1.58
CA PRO A 20 1.50 -17.64 0.49
C PRO A 20 0.20 -18.45 0.37
N ALA A 21 -0.26 -18.67 -0.85
CA ALA A 21 -1.57 -19.27 -1.17
C ALA A 21 -1.80 -20.71 -0.64
N TRP A 22 -0.77 -21.35 -0.08
CA TRP A 22 -0.79 -22.72 0.44
C TRP A 22 -0.58 -22.82 1.95
N ALA A 23 -0.42 -21.69 2.66
CA ALA A 23 -0.27 -21.72 4.11
C ALA A 23 -1.60 -22.02 4.81
N GLY A 24 -1.77 -23.25 5.28
CA GLY A 24 -2.75 -23.57 6.32
C GLY A 24 -2.60 -22.63 7.51
N ARG A 25 -3.71 -22.39 8.25
CA ARG A 25 -3.80 -21.47 9.40
C ARG A 25 -2.63 -21.66 10.38
N SER A 26 -1.58 -20.87 10.22
CA SER A 26 -0.53 -20.70 11.21
C SER A 26 -1.05 -19.77 12.30
N VAL A 27 -1.04 -20.23 13.55
CA VAL A 27 -1.30 -19.37 14.72
C VAL A 27 -0.08 -18.46 14.88
N LYS A 28 -0.12 -17.31 14.21
CA LYS A 28 0.92 -16.28 14.31
C LYS A 28 0.88 -15.69 15.72
N ALA A 29 2.03 -15.62 16.39
CA ALA A 29 2.20 -14.80 17.59
C ALA A 29 1.65 -13.39 17.29
N LYS A 30 0.91 -12.81 18.24
CA LYS A 30 0.17 -11.55 18.07
C LYS A 30 1.15 -10.37 18.01
N SER A 31 1.81 -10.21 16.87
CA SER A 31 2.58 -9.02 16.52
C SER A 31 1.63 -7.83 16.38
N ASP A 32 2.07 -6.65 16.81
CA ASP A 32 1.30 -5.43 16.64
C ASP A 32 1.13 -5.16 15.13
N PRO A 33 -0.11 -5.10 14.60
CA PRO A 33 -0.34 -4.95 13.17
C PRO A 33 0.21 -3.62 12.60
N LEU A 34 0.52 -2.66 13.47
CA LEU A 34 1.06 -1.35 13.10
C LEU A 34 2.60 -1.27 13.21
N GLU A 35 3.24 -2.31 13.73
CA GLU A 35 4.69 -2.35 13.88
C GLU A 35 5.40 -2.39 12.52
N GLY A 36 6.51 -1.66 12.40
CA GLY A 36 7.37 -1.63 11.21
C GLY A 36 6.85 -0.74 10.07
N TRP A 37 5.76 -0.02 10.26
CA TRP A 37 5.31 1.01 9.32
C TRP A 37 6.03 2.33 9.56
N THR A 38 6.51 2.94 8.49
CA THR A 38 7.19 4.25 8.50
C THR A 38 6.50 5.22 7.57
N THR A 39 6.74 6.52 7.75
CA THR A 39 6.11 7.57 6.96
C THR A 39 7.10 8.13 5.94
N LYS A 40 6.62 8.42 4.74
CA LYS A 40 7.44 8.98 3.66
C LYS A 40 6.69 10.12 2.98
N SER A 41 7.46 11.08 2.47
CA SER A 41 6.99 12.14 1.59
C SER A 41 8.11 12.45 0.58
N PRO A 42 7.83 12.91 -0.64
CA PRO A 42 8.87 13.25 -1.60
C PRO A 42 9.77 14.39 -1.11
N ARG A 43 9.21 15.30 -0.31
CA ARG A 43 9.91 16.42 0.33
C ARG A 43 9.22 16.81 1.63
N ASP A 44 9.99 17.29 2.60
CA ASP A 44 9.49 17.59 3.94
C ASP A 44 8.40 18.69 3.94
N GLU A 45 8.50 19.69 3.05
CA GLU A 45 7.56 20.82 3.01
C GLU A 45 6.13 20.43 2.57
N ILE A 46 6.00 19.31 1.84
CA ILE A 46 4.70 18.77 1.39
C ILE A 46 4.26 17.55 2.19
N ALA A 47 4.94 17.22 3.29
CA ALA A 47 4.54 16.11 4.13
C ALA A 47 3.17 16.40 4.79
N PRO A 48 2.21 15.47 4.68
CA PRO A 48 0.97 15.52 5.45
C PRO A 48 1.23 15.14 6.91
N ASP A 49 0.21 15.31 7.75
CA ASP A 49 0.26 14.82 9.13
C ASP A 49 0.03 13.31 9.17
N PHE A 50 0.96 12.61 9.79
CA PHE A 50 0.86 11.17 10.01
C PHE A 50 0.57 10.87 11.48
N SER A 51 -0.35 9.95 11.73
CA SER A 51 -0.60 9.47 13.09
C SER A 51 -1.07 8.03 13.13
N ILE A 52 -1.00 7.42 14.31
CA ILE A 52 -1.54 6.09 14.58
C ILE A 52 -2.77 6.23 15.45
N ASN A 53 -3.93 5.76 14.96
CA ASN A 53 -5.12 5.62 15.78
C ASN A 53 -5.23 4.17 16.29
N ARG A 54 -4.82 3.94 17.53
CA ARG A 54 -4.80 2.60 18.18
C ARG A 54 -6.19 1.94 18.31
N ARG A 55 -7.28 2.70 18.22
CA ARG A 55 -8.66 2.19 18.28
C ARG A 55 -9.37 2.24 16.92
N GLY A 56 -8.65 2.62 15.86
CA GLY A 56 -9.17 2.64 14.51
C GLY A 56 -9.27 1.25 13.89
N GLY A 57 -9.71 1.19 12.64
CA GLY A 57 -9.95 -0.05 11.92
C GLY A 57 -11.32 -0.68 12.24
N PRO A 58 -11.89 -1.53 11.36
CA PRO A 58 -13.13 -2.25 11.63
C PRO A 58 -13.04 -3.16 12.85
N ALA A 59 -11.85 -3.71 13.12
CA ALA A 59 -11.58 -4.59 14.26
C ALA A 59 -11.16 -3.82 15.53
N LYS A 60 -11.14 -2.48 15.50
CA LYS A 60 -10.70 -1.62 16.61
C LYS A 60 -9.29 -1.96 17.15
N ASN A 61 -8.42 -2.45 16.28
CA ASN A 61 -7.08 -2.93 16.61
C ASN A 61 -5.97 -2.03 16.06
N GLY A 62 -6.31 -0.87 15.51
CA GLY A 62 -5.33 0.09 15.03
C GLY A 62 -5.53 0.46 13.57
N SER A 63 -4.95 1.61 13.20
CA SER A 63 -4.94 2.10 11.83
C SER A 63 -3.89 3.20 11.66
N LEU A 64 -3.29 3.21 10.48
CA LEU A 64 -2.35 4.23 10.01
C LEU A 64 -3.13 5.40 9.40
N VAL A 65 -2.85 6.63 9.82
CA VAL A 65 -3.58 7.83 9.43
C VAL A 65 -2.69 8.78 8.64
N ILE A 66 -3.24 9.34 7.56
CA ILE A 66 -2.69 10.46 6.80
C ILE A 66 -3.76 11.55 6.80
N SER A 67 -3.40 12.76 7.25
CA SER A 67 -4.27 13.94 7.27
C SER A 67 -3.60 15.10 6.53
N ALA A 68 -4.35 15.71 5.61
CA ALA A 68 -3.92 16.91 4.89
C ALA A 68 -4.69 18.11 5.45
N ASP A 69 -4.02 19.26 5.59
CA ASP A 69 -4.63 20.52 5.97
C ASP A 69 -5.01 21.34 4.72
N THR A 70 -5.07 22.68 4.82
CA THR A 70 -5.43 23.56 3.70
C THR A 70 -4.29 23.81 2.71
N ARG A 71 -3.07 23.30 2.96
CA ARG A 71 -1.95 23.40 2.02
C ARG A 71 -2.22 22.57 0.78
N GLU A 72 -1.98 23.16 -0.38
CA GLU A 72 -2.11 22.46 -1.66
C GLU A 72 -0.91 21.53 -1.88
N GLY A 73 -1.17 20.37 -2.50
CA GLY A 73 -0.11 19.46 -2.93
C GLY A 73 0.53 18.61 -1.83
N LEU A 74 -0.08 18.53 -0.64
CA LEU A 74 0.38 17.60 0.39
C LEU A 74 0.35 16.17 -0.13
N PHE A 75 1.45 15.46 0.03
CA PHE A 75 1.58 14.10 -0.44
C PHE A 75 2.56 13.30 0.42
N GLY A 76 2.17 12.08 0.75
CA GLY A 76 2.98 11.15 1.52
C GLY A 76 2.29 9.80 1.64
N TRP A 77 2.99 8.82 2.18
CA TRP A 77 2.50 7.46 2.33
C TRP A 77 3.07 6.80 3.58
N TRP A 78 2.37 5.76 4.04
CA TRP A 78 2.93 4.78 4.95
C TRP A 78 3.65 3.68 4.15
N GLU A 79 4.81 3.26 4.61
CA GLU A 79 5.67 2.28 3.95
C GLU A 79 6.08 1.16 4.90
N LYS A 80 6.02 -0.08 4.41
CA LYS A 80 6.58 -1.25 5.10
C LYS A 80 7.10 -2.27 4.08
N SER A 81 8.25 -2.86 4.38
CA SER A 81 8.82 -3.96 3.60
C SER A 81 8.37 -5.31 4.15
N PHE A 82 8.09 -6.24 3.26
CA PHE A 82 7.75 -7.63 3.56
C PHE A 82 8.71 -8.55 2.82
N ASP A 83 9.24 -9.55 3.51
CA ASP A 83 10.01 -10.62 2.86
C ASP A 83 9.08 -11.44 1.97
N VAL A 84 9.54 -11.73 0.75
CA VAL A 84 8.82 -12.55 -0.23
C VAL A 84 9.77 -13.50 -0.92
N SER A 85 9.21 -14.59 -1.44
CA SER A 85 9.94 -15.51 -2.30
C SER A 85 9.67 -15.19 -3.76
N GLY A 86 10.71 -14.97 -4.55
CA GLY A 86 10.60 -14.82 -6.00
C GLY A 86 9.94 -16.04 -6.65
N GLY A 87 9.03 -15.80 -7.60
CA GLY A 87 8.31 -16.82 -8.35
C GLY A 87 7.02 -17.32 -7.70
N ASP A 88 6.82 -17.06 -6.41
CA ASP A 88 5.60 -17.39 -5.67
C ASP A 88 4.47 -16.39 -5.93
N PHE A 89 3.25 -16.80 -5.58
CA PHE A 89 2.08 -15.92 -5.55
C PHE A 89 1.74 -15.49 -4.12
N TYR A 90 1.49 -14.19 -3.97
CA TYR A 90 1.09 -13.60 -2.70
C TYR A 90 -0.19 -12.78 -2.87
N GLN A 91 -1.10 -12.95 -1.92
CA GLN A 91 -2.25 -12.06 -1.81
C GLN A 91 -1.86 -10.83 -1.00
N PHE A 92 -2.17 -9.66 -1.54
CA PHE A 92 -2.22 -8.42 -0.79
C PHE A 92 -3.69 -8.08 -0.50
N SER A 93 -3.95 -7.53 0.68
CA SER A 93 -5.20 -6.85 0.98
C SER A 93 -4.94 -5.69 1.92
N ALA A 94 -5.70 -4.62 1.79
CA ALA A 94 -5.81 -3.59 2.81
C ALA A 94 -7.25 -3.08 2.87
N LEU A 95 -7.65 -2.59 4.04
CA LEU A 95 -8.88 -1.82 4.19
C LEU A 95 -8.53 -0.36 4.25
N TYR A 96 -9.29 0.50 3.59
CA TYR A 96 -9.23 1.95 3.75
C TYR A 96 -10.61 2.56 3.96
N LYS A 97 -10.65 3.73 4.58
CA LYS A 97 -11.84 4.58 4.64
C LYS A 97 -11.36 6.00 4.56
N SER A 98 -12.04 6.84 3.78
CA SER A 98 -11.69 8.25 3.61
C SER A 98 -12.89 9.19 3.73
N THR A 99 -12.58 10.45 3.99
CA THR A 99 -13.53 11.56 4.10
C THR A 99 -12.94 12.80 3.47
N GLY A 100 -13.77 13.68 2.91
CA GLY A 100 -13.32 14.95 2.34
C GLY A 100 -12.50 14.83 1.04
N LEU A 101 -12.60 13.70 0.33
CA LEU A 101 -11.94 13.50 -0.96
C LEU A 101 -12.98 13.42 -2.09
N GLU A 102 -12.82 14.27 -3.10
CA GLU A 102 -13.71 14.32 -4.28
C GLU A 102 -13.45 13.15 -5.25
N GLN A 103 -12.18 12.73 -5.40
CA GLN A 103 -11.77 11.69 -6.34
C GLN A 103 -10.89 10.63 -5.69
N THR A 104 -11.49 9.83 -4.80
CA THR A 104 -10.81 8.80 -3.99
C THR A 104 -9.91 7.87 -4.81
N ARG A 105 -10.32 7.43 -6.01
CA ARG A 105 -9.51 6.53 -6.87
C ARG A 105 -8.22 7.14 -7.42
N ARG A 106 -8.10 8.47 -7.42
CA ARG A 106 -6.88 9.18 -7.87
C ARG A 106 -5.96 9.56 -6.72
N VAL A 107 -6.50 9.63 -5.50
CA VAL A 107 -5.77 10.06 -4.30
C VAL A 107 -5.27 8.86 -3.51
N ILE A 108 -6.08 7.80 -3.41
CA ILE A 108 -5.76 6.60 -2.64
C ILE A 108 -5.23 5.54 -3.59
N VAL A 109 -3.90 5.42 -3.63
CA VAL A 109 -3.19 4.55 -4.57
C VAL A 109 -2.23 3.65 -3.79
N PRO A 110 -2.71 2.52 -3.24
CA PRO A 110 -1.81 1.52 -2.68
C PRO A 110 -0.88 0.99 -3.78
N ARG A 111 0.37 0.74 -3.44
CA ARG A 111 1.36 0.16 -4.38
C ARG A 111 2.18 -0.93 -3.72
N ILE A 112 2.62 -1.89 -4.53
CA ILE A 112 3.62 -2.89 -4.14
C ILE A 112 4.80 -2.77 -5.09
N LEU A 113 6.00 -2.59 -4.53
CA LEU A 113 7.23 -2.42 -5.28
C LEU A 113 8.18 -3.57 -4.95
N TRP A 114 8.54 -4.36 -5.96
CA TRP A 114 9.44 -5.50 -5.81
C TRP A 114 10.91 -5.07 -5.78
N ARG A 115 11.70 -5.69 -4.90
CA ARG A 115 13.13 -5.42 -4.72
C ARG A 115 13.98 -6.67 -4.62
N ASP A 116 15.20 -6.59 -5.13
CA ASP A 116 16.24 -7.60 -4.96
C ASP A 116 16.93 -7.48 -3.59
N GLU A 117 17.94 -8.32 -3.35
CA GLU A 117 18.74 -8.34 -2.12
C GLU A 117 19.49 -7.03 -1.84
N ASN A 118 19.76 -6.24 -2.88
CA ASN A 118 20.43 -4.93 -2.77
C ASN A 118 19.43 -3.78 -2.59
N GLY A 119 18.13 -4.07 -2.50
CA GLY A 119 17.08 -3.04 -2.45
C GLY A 119 16.85 -2.33 -3.79
N SER A 120 17.31 -2.89 -4.90
CA SER A 120 17.16 -2.34 -6.25
C SER A 120 15.90 -2.85 -6.94
N LYS A 121 15.43 -2.16 -7.98
CA LYS A 121 14.29 -2.61 -8.80
C LYS A 121 14.66 -3.90 -9.54
N VAL A 122 13.74 -4.85 -9.55
CA VAL A 122 13.86 -6.11 -10.32
C VAL A 122 13.25 -5.97 -11.71
N SER A 123 13.52 -6.94 -12.59
CA SER A 123 12.83 -7.09 -13.88
C SER A 123 11.68 -8.10 -13.78
N HIS A 124 10.69 -7.98 -14.67
CA HIS A 124 9.70 -9.05 -14.87
C HIS A 124 10.36 -10.33 -15.39
N ASP A 125 9.70 -11.47 -15.18
CA ASP A 125 10.18 -12.76 -15.69
C ASP A 125 9.98 -12.90 -17.19
N GLU A 126 8.94 -12.25 -17.73
CA GLU A 126 8.60 -12.27 -19.15
C GLU A 126 9.39 -11.24 -19.95
N ILE A 127 9.69 -11.57 -21.20
CA ILE A 127 10.37 -10.67 -22.14
C ILE A 127 9.33 -9.76 -22.78
N SER A 128 9.67 -8.47 -22.95
CA SER A 128 8.83 -7.55 -23.72
C SER A 128 8.97 -7.82 -25.22
N TYR A 129 7.84 -8.10 -25.88
CA TYR A 129 7.73 -8.23 -27.34
C TYR A 129 7.32 -6.95 -28.12
N PRO A 130 6.66 -5.92 -27.55
CA PRO A 130 6.43 -4.68 -28.30
C PRO A 130 7.74 -3.88 -28.56
N SER A 131 7.68 -2.97 -29.55
CA SER A 131 8.81 -2.34 -30.26
C SER A 131 9.84 -1.56 -29.41
N TYR A 132 9.57 -1.33 -28.13
CA TYR A 132 10.51 -0.68 -27.21
C TYR A 132 11.32 -1.73 -26.44
N ARG A 133 12.62 -1.82 -26.74
CA ARG A 133 13.59 -2.77 -26.16
C ARG A 133 13.27 -4.26 -26.37
N PRO A 134 13.11 -4.69 -27.64
CA PRO A 134 12.87 -6.09 -27.96
C PRO A 134 14.00 -6.98 -27.41
N GLY A 135 13.63 -8.11 -26.81
CA GLY A 135 14.59 -9.10 -26.29
C GLY A 135 15.12 -8.82 -24.88
N THR A 136 14.62 -7.78 -24.19
CA THR A 136 14.97 -7.50 -22.79
C THR A 136 13.81 -7.77 -21.84
N ARG A 137 14.14 -8.15 -20.60
CA ARG A 137 13.15 -8.22 -19.51
C ARG A 137 12.93 -6.80 -18.98
N PRO A 138 11.71 -6.24 -19.10
CA PRO A 138 11.44 -4.89 -18.61
C PRO A 138 11.54 -4.85 -17.09
N THR A 139 11.77 -3.66 -16.54
CA THR A 139 11.66 -3.42 -15.09
C THR A 139 10.27 -3.83 -14.60
N ALA A 140 10.20 -4.44 -13.41
CA ALA A 140 8.95 -4.68 -12.72
C ALA A 140 8.39 -3.34 -12.21
N GLU A 141 7.35 -2.85 -12.87
CA GLU A 141 6.62 -1.67 -12.44
C GLU A 141 5.79 -1.99 -11.18
N PRO A 142 5.35 -0.97 -10.41
CA PRO A 142 4.54 -1.20 -9.22
C PRO A 142 3.25 -1.95 -9.54
N GLU A 143 2.87 -2.84 -8.63
CA GLU A 143 1.55 -3.46 -8.64
C GLU A 143 0.53 -2.53 -7.96
N PHE A 144 -0.70 -2.48 -8.50
CA PHE A 144 -1.76 -1.60 -8.01
C PHE A 144 -2.97 -2.42 -7.54
N PRO A 145 -3.10 -2.69 -6.23
CA PRO A 145 -4.28 -3.32 -5.63
C PRO A 145 -5.58 -2.61 -6.01
N VAL A 146 -6.55 -3.40 -6.46
CA VAL A 146 -7.82 -2.89 -6.98
C VAL A 146 -8.89 -2.90 -5.89
N HIS A 147 -9.88 -2.03 -6.02
CA HIS A 147 -11.08 -2.08 -5.20
C HIS A 147 -11.79 -3.43 -5.41
N GLU A 148 -11.95 -4.18 -4.32
CA GLU A 148 -12.64 -5.46 -4.30
C GLU A 148 -14.09 -5.28 -3.80
N GLU A 149 -14.26 -4.74 -2.60
CA GLU A 149 -15.60 -4.55 -2.02
C GLU A 149 -15.69 -3.37 -1.05
N THR A 150 -16.92 -2.89 -0.83
CA THR A 150 -17.26 -1.92 0.22
C THR A 150 -17.96 -2.64 1.38
N LEU A 151 -17.35 -2.59 2.56
CA LEU A 151 -17.84 -3.18 3.80
C LEU A 151 -18.76 -2.22 4.58
N LYS A 152 -19.42 -2.78 5.61
CA LYS A 152 -20.18 -2.01 6.59
C LYS A 152 -19.34 -0.91 7.23
N GLY A 153 -19.95 0.25 7.46
CA GLY A 153 -19.28 1.40 8.07
C GLY A 153 -18.43 2.24 7.10
N GLY A 154 -18.54 1.99 5.79
CA GLY A 154 -17.87 2.78 4.74
C GLY A 154 -16.39 2.45 4.56
N TRP A 155 -15.98 1.25 4.96
CA TRP A 155 -14.64 0.73 4.70
C TRP A 155 -14.59 0.07 3.34
N ILE A 156 -13.50 0.22 2.63
CA ILE A 156 -13.29 -0.32 1.30
C ILE A 156 -12.11 -1.27 1.36
N ARG A 157 -12.28 -2.50 0.86
CA ARG A 157 -11.18 -3.43 0.66
C ARG A 157 -10.56 -3.18 -0.70
N VAL A 158 -9.25 -3.06 -0.69
CA VAL A 158 -8.40 -3.24 -1.85
C VAL A 158 -7.65 -4.55 -1.72
N SER A 159 -7.50 -5.29 -2.82
CA SER A 159 -6.76 -6.54 -2.81
C SER A 159 -6.23 -6.89 -4.20
N GLY A 160 -5.37 -7.90 -4.23
CA GLY A 160 -4.88 -8.50 -5.47
C GLY A 160 -4.04 -9.74 -5.16
N LEU A 161 -3.94 -10.63 -6.14
CA LEU A 161 -3.06 -11.79 -6.13
C LEU A 161 -1.93 -11.52 -7.13
N TYR A 162 -0.70 -11.48 -6.65
CA TYR A 162 0.46 -11.07 -7.44
C TYR A 162 1.49 -12.17 -7.51
N ARG A 163 2.01 -12.41 -8.71
CA ARG A 163 3.19 -13.23 -8.90
C ARG A 163 4.43 -12.39 -8.65
N VAL A 164 5.23 -12.77 -7.66
CA VAL A 164 6.46 -12.08 -7.33
C VAL A 164 7.49 -12.37 -8.43
N PRO A 165 8.16 -11.34 -8.99
CA PRO A 165 9.25 -11.56 -9.96
C PRO A 165 10.32 -12.49 -9.38
N SER A 166 10.89 -13.37 -10.19
CA SER A 166 11.74 -14.46 -9.67
C SER A 166 13.00 -13.98 -8.95
N SER A 167 13.48 -12.76 -9.23
CA SER A 167 14.64 -12.16 -8.57
C SER A 167 14.31 -11.26 -7.37
N ALA A 168 13.04 -11.13 -7.00
CA ALA A 168 12.65 -10.32 -5.84
C ALA A 168 12.72 -11.13 -4.55
N VAL A 169 13.24 -10.48 -3.50
CA VAL A 169 13.30 -11.02 -2.13
C VAL A 169 12.47 -10.19 -1.15
N SER A 170 12.08 -8.98 -1.53
CA SER A 170 11.17 -8.14 -0.73
C SER A 170 10.14 -7.40 -1.58
N GLY A 171 8.97 -7.18 -0.97
CA GLY A 171 7.90 -6.33 -1.48
C GLY A 171 7.69 -5.14 -0.55
N ILE A 172 7.94 -3.93 -1.05
CA ILE A 172 7.64 -2.68 -0.35
C ILE A 172 6.18 -2.32 -0.61
N VAL A 173 5.39 -2.26 0.45
CA VAL A 173 4.01 -1.80 0.40
C VAL A 173 3.96 -0.32 0.76
N GLU A 174 3.36 0.47 -0.12
CA GLU A 174 3.11 1.90 0.08
C GLU A 174 1.60 2.17 0.14
N LEU A 175 1.16 2.93 1.14
CA LEU A 175 -0.24 3.27 1.40
C LEU A 175 -0.38 4.79 1.51
N SER A 176 -0.76 5.42 0.41
CA SER A 176 -0.96 6.87 0.23
C SER A 176 -2.40 7.30 0.44
#